data_AF-A0A328AUQ0-F1
#
_entry.id   AF-A0A328AUQ0-F1
#
_cell.length_a   1.000
_cell.length_b   1.000
_cell.length_c   1.000
_cell.angle_alpha   90.00
_cell.angle_beta   90.00
_cell.angle_gamma   90.00
#
_symmetry.space_group_name_H-M   'P 1'
#
loop_
_entity.id
_entity.type
_entity.pdbx_description
1 polymer ?
#
loop_
_entity_poly.entity_id
_entity_poly.type
_entity_poly.pdbx_seq_one_letter_code
_entity_poly.pdbx_strand_id
1 'polypeptide(L)'
;MISLLAALALFSAQAPAAADPSVAAPPASASNPDYPAGAPTEPYQFVSWCYGMLRGYVDRRDEVWPEVRRIESTYRKPGSNLAEDLKVYDNQLAQAQKDLVLFQRAMTAAEKASLRPINTLGARALRKGMNQWSFGENIPAAQRAQAWMGWTLPAMCQTQAAELEKRAVLMGASFQVNADPVTAEAPASATP
;
A
#
# COMPACT_ATOMS: atom_id res chain seq x y z
N MET A 1 11.07 -69.76 29.91
CA MET A 1 9.79 -69.73 30.65
C MET A 1 9.41 -68.26 30.78
N ILE A 2 8.71 -67.68 29.80
CA ILE A 2 7.24 -67.58 29.72
C ILE A 2 6.65 -67.00 31.02
N SER A 3 6.24 -65.73 30.99
CA SER A 3 4.82 -65.37 31.09
C SER A 3 4.61 -63.86 30.89
N LEU A 4 3.87 -63.57 29.81
CA LEU A 4 3.10 -62.34 29.60
C LEU A 4 2.17 -62.07 30.79
N LEU A 5 1.97 -60.79 31.12
CA LEU A 5 0.68 -60.29 31.57
C LEU A 5 0.51 -58.86 31.05
N ALA A 6 -0.31 -58.76 30.01
CA ALA A 6 -0.80 -57.52 29.44
C ALA A 6 -1.90 -56.94 30.34
N ALA A 7 -1.81 -55.66 30.65
CA ALA A 7 -2.92 -54.88 31.19
C ALA A 7 -3.22 -53.73 30.21
N LEU A 8 -4.23 -53.96 29.38
CA LEU A 8 -4.87 -52.97 28.52
C LEU A 8 -5.51 -51.88 29.40
N ALA A 9 -4.96 -50.68 29.40
CA ALA A 9 -5.70 -49.49 29.81
C ALA A 9 -6.50 -48.99 28.60
N LEU A 10 -7.83 -49.13 28.65
CA LEU A 10 -8.75 -48.45 27.75
C LEU A 10 -8.61 -46.93 27.96
N PHE A 11 -7.96 -46.25 27.02
CA PHE A 11 -8.16 -44.82 26.83
C PHE A 11 -9.02 -44.65 25.60
N SER A 12 -10.24 -44.16 25.84
CA SER A 12 -11.29 -43.93 24.85
C SER A 12 -10.76 -43.07 23.70
N ALA A 13 -10.80 -43.63 22.49
CA ALA A 13 -10.57 -42.88 21.26
C ALA A 13 -11.72 -41.88 21.08
N GLN A 14 -11.47 -40.62 21.45
CA GLN A 14 -12.30 -39.51 21.00
C GLN A 14 -12.10 -39.40 19.48
N ALA A 15 -13.08 -39.88 18.71
CA ALA A 15 -13.12 -39.69 17.28
C ALA A 15 -13.04 -38.18 16.97
N PRO A 16 -12.07 -37.69 16.17
CA PRO A 16 -12.23 -36.38 15.58
C PRO A 16 -13.41 -36.47 14.63
N ALA A 17 -14.45 -35.70 14.93
CA ALA A 17 -15.53 -35.44 14.00
C ALA A 17 -14.90 -35.07 12.65
N ALA A 18 -15.38 -35.73 11.59
CA ALA A 18 -14.98 -35.43 10.22
C ALA A 18 -15.17 -33.93 9.97
N ALA A 19 -14.05 -33.22 9.89
CA ALA A 19 -14.01 -31.86 9.39
C ALA A 19 -14.12 -31.94 7.88
N ASP A 20 -15.10 -31.22 7.33
CA ASP A 20 -15.30 -31.01 5.90
C ASP A 20 -13.97 -30.69 5.18
N PRO A 21 -13.69 -31.29 4.02
CA PRO A 21 -12.49 -30.99 3.24
C PRO A 21 -12.75 -29.77 2.36
N SER A 22 -13.03 -28.59 2.94
CA SER A 22 -13.09 -27.35 2.14
C SER A 22 -13.13 -26.10 3.02
N VAL A 23 -11.97 -25.63 3.45
CA VAL A 23 -11.50 -24.26 3.17
C VAL A 23 -9.97 -24.33 3.27
N ALA A 24 -9.31 -24.59 2.13
CA ALA A 24 -7.89 -24.26 2.05
C ALA A 24 -7.77 -22.75 2.31
N ALA A 25 -7.03 -22.38 3.35
CA ALA A 25 -6.60 -20.99 3.53
C ALA A 25 -6.01 -20.52 2.20
N PRO A 26 -6.37 -19.32 1.68
CA PRO A 26 -5.80 -18.84 0.44
C PRO A 26 -4.27 -18.90 0.56
N PRO A 27 -3.56 -19.40 -0.46
CA PRO A 27 -2.12 -19.57 -0.37
C PRO A 27 -1.51 -18.23 0.04
N ALA A 28 -0.71 -18.26 1.10
CA ALA A 28 0.14 -17.13 1.46
C ALA A 28 0.88 -16.75 0.17
N SER A 29 0.65 -15.53 -0.30
CA SER A 29 1.26 -15.02 -1.53
C SER A 29 2.76 -15.24 -1.39
N ALA A 30 3.34 -16.09 -2.23
CA ALA A 30 4.78 -16.29 -2.26
C ALA A 30 5.43 -14.91 -2.36
N SER A 31 6.38 -14.63 -1.47
CA SER A 31 7.13 -13.38 -1.48
C SER A 31 7.80 -13.24 -2.85
N ASN A 32 7.30 -12.34 -3.69
CA ASN A 32 8.02 -11.93 -4.88
C ASN A 32 9.14 -11.00 -4.41
N PRO A 33 10.43 -11.36 -4.56
CA PRO A 33 11.54 -10.53 -4.09
C PRO A 33 11.55 -9.13 -4.71
N ASP A 34 10.87 -8.94 -5.85
CA ASP A 34 10.78 -7.65 -6.52
C ASP A 34 9.83 -6.69 -5.79
N TYR A 35 8.79 -7.20 -5.09
CA TYR A 35 7.76 -6.36 -4.46
C TYR A 35 7.95 -6.28 -2.94
N PRO A 36 7.68 -5.12 -2.31
CA PRO A 36 7.68 -5.01 -0.86
C PRO A 36 6.75 -6.05 -0.21
N ALA A 37 7.14 -6.54 0.97
CA ALA A 37 6.37 -7.53 1.70
C ALA A 37 4.92 -7.05 1.91
N GLY A 38 3.96 -7.87 1.49
CA GLY A 38 2.54 -7.54 1.60
C GLY A 38 2.02 -6.53 0.57
N ALA A 39 2.84 -6.02 -0.35
CA ALA A 39 2.34 -5.21 -1.46
C ALA A 39 1.57 -6.09 -2.47
N PRO A 40 0.48 -5.60 -3.10
CA PRO A 40 -0.13 -6.26 -4.24
C PRO A 40 0.84 -6.32 -5.44
N THR A 41 0.75 -7.35 -6.27
CA THR A 41 1.55 -7.47 -7.51
C THR A 41 0.82 -6.93 -8.74
N GLU A 42 -0.51 -6.82 -8.69
CA GLU A 42 -1.31 -6.28 -9.78
C GLU A 42 -1.11 -4.76 -9.91
N PRO A 43 -0.77 -4.21 -11.10
CA PRO A 43 -0.30 -2.82 -11.24
C PRO A 43 -1.22 -1.76 -10.62
N TYR A 44 -2.54 -1.83 -10.89
CA TYR A 44 -3.49 -0.87 -10.35
C TYR A 44 -3.61 -0.95 -8.82
N GLN A 45 -3.64 -2.18 -8.27
CA GLN A 45 -3.66 -2.38 -6.81
C GLN A 45 -2.33 -1.98 -6.17
N PHE A 46 -1.20 -2.23 -6.83
CA PHE A 46 0.11 -1.83 -6.35
C PHE A 46 0.25 -0.30 -6.26
N VAL A 47 -0.14 0.42 -7.31
CA VAL A 47 -0.14 1.90 -7.29
C VAL A 47 -1.10 2.44 -6.23
N SER A 48 -2.28 1.81 -6.06
CA SER A 48 -3.22 2.16 -4.99
C SER A 48 -2.62 1.95 -3.59
N TRP A 49 -1.88 0.86 -3.40
CA TRP A 49 -1.15 0.58 -2.16
C TRP A 49 -0.02 1.59 -1.92
N CYS A 50 0.74 1.97 -2.96
CA CYS A 50 1.75 3.02 -2.90
C CYS A 50 1.14 4.37 -2.50
N TYR A 51 -0.02 4.72 -3.07
CA TYR A 51 -0.78 5.90 -2.67
C TYR A 51 -1.13 5.88 -1.19
N GLY A 52 -1.71 4.78 -0.71
CA GLY A 52 -2.08 4.64 0.70
C GLY A 52 -0.88 4.72 1.64
N MET A 53 0.22 4.03 1.31
CA MET A 53 1.44 4.05 2.11
C MET A 53 2.05 5.46 2.18
N LEU A 54 2.14 6.17 1.05
CA LEU A 54 2.66 7.53 1.01
C LEU A 54 1.74 8.52 1.74
N ARG A 55 0.43 8.33 1.61
CA ARG A 55 -0.55 9.16 2.32
C ARG A 55 -0.42 8.98 3.84
N GLY A 56 -0.29 7.74 4.31
CA GLY A 56 -0.04 7.45 5.72
C GLY A 56 1.24 8.09 6.25
N TYR A 57 2.32 8.09 5.46
CA TYR A 57 3.58 8.77 5.82
C TYR A 57 3.38 10.28 6.02
N VAL A 58 2.69 10.93 5.07
CA VAL A 58 2.42 12.37 5.12
C VAL A 58 1.52 12.73 6.29
N ASP A 59 0.44 11.98 6.51
CA ASP A 59 -0.54 12.26 7.57
C ASP A 59 0.07 12.11 8.99
N ARG A 60 1.18 11.38 9.15
CA ARG A 60 1.88 11.22 10.44
C ARG A 60 2.82 12.37 10.80
N ARG A 61 3.10 13.27 9.87
CA ARG A 61 4.08 14.36 10.03
C ARG A 61 3.88 15.11 11.34
N ASP A 62 2.67 15.59 11.62
CA ASP A 62 2.40 16.43 12.78
C ASP A 62 2.60 15.69 14.10
N GLU A 63 2.29 14.39 14.12
CA GLU A 63 2.46 13.53 15.29
C GLU A 63 3.94 13.34 15.64
N VAL A 64 4.79 13.07 14.65
CA VAL A 64 6.20 12.72 14.88
C VAL A 64 7.10 13.95 14.99
N TRP A 65 6.69 15.10 14.45
CA TRP A 65 7.54 16.28 14.30
C TRP A 65 8.20 16.80 15.59
N PRO A 66 7.52 16.85 16.76
CA PRO A 66 8.18 17.28 18.00
C PRO A 66 9.39 16.41 18.34
N GLU A 67 9.27 15.11 18.11
CA GLU A 67 10.30 14.14 18.43
C GLU A 67 11.41 14.11 17.37
N VAL A 68 11.08 14.29 16.09
CA VAL A 68 12.08 14.51 15.02
C VAL A 68 12.98 15.70 15.37
N ARG A 69 12.39 16.85 15.75
CA ARG A 69 13.16 18.02 16.16
C ARG A 69 14.03 17.77 17.38
N ARG A 70 13.53 17.00 18.37
CA ARG A 70 14.30 16.62 19.55
C ARG A 70 15.51 15.76 19.17
N ILE A 71 15.31 14.75 18.34
CA ILE A 71 16.36 13.82 17.88
C ILE A 71 17.43 14.58 17.10
N GLU A 72 17.03 15.36 16.09
CA GLU A 72 17.96 16.14 15.25
C GLU A 72 18.71 17.20 16.06
N SER A 73 18.07 17.77 17.09
CA SER A 73 18.78 18.68 17.98
C SER A 73 19.78 17.98 18.91
N THR A 74 19.52 16.72 19.28
CA THR A 74 20.34 15.98 20.25
C THR A 74 21.58 15.37 19.59
N TYR A 75 21.44 14.81 18.39
CA TYR A 75 22.48 14.04 17.70
C TYR A 75 23.12 14.77 16.53
N ARG A 76 23.02 16.10 16.53
CA ARG A 76 23.50 16.94 15.44
C ARG A 76 25.02 16.84 15.27
N LYS A 77 25.48 16.88 14.01
CA LYS A 77 26.92 16.94 13.70
C LYS A 77 27.54 18.25 14.21
N PRO A 78 28.75 18.25 14.78
CA PRO A 78 29.44 19.50 15.12
C PRO A 78 29.55 20.44 13.90
N GLY A 79 29.20 21.71 14.09
CA GLY A 79 29.24 22.74 13.02
C GLY A 79 28.06 22.74 12.03
N SER A 80 27.06 21.87 12.22
CA SER A 80 25.83 21.88 11.42
C SER A 80 24.78 22.86 11.97
N ASN A 81 23.73 23.12 11.19
CA ASN A 81 22.62 23.99 11.53
C ASN A 81 21.31 23.19 11.53
N LEU A 82 20.60 23.18 12.66
CA LEU A 82 19.32 22.48 12.81
C LEU A 82 18.31 22.86 11.73
N ALA A 83 18.26 24.14 11.35
CA ALA A 83 17.34 24.59 10.31
C ALA A 83 17.69 23.99 8.94
N GLU A 84 18.97 23.79 8.63
CA GLU A 84 19.40 23.12 7.39
C GLU A 84 19.14 21.61 7.46
N ASP A 85 19.41 20.98 8.59
CA ASP A 85 19.21 19.53 8.77
C ASP A 85 17.72 19.16 8.60
N LEU A 86 16.82 20.01 9.13
CA LEU A 86 15.37 19.79 9.01
C LEU A 86 14.82 19.97 7.58
N LYS A 87 15.51 20.68 6.68
CA LYS A 87 15.06 20.86 5.28
C LYS A 87 14.95 19.54 4.52
N VAL A 88 15.73 18.53 4.91
CA VAL A 88 15.66 17.20 4.28
C VAL A 88 14.24 16.63 4.38
N TYR A 89 13.57 16.82 5.51
CA TYR A 89 12.19 16.34 5.73
C TYR A 89 11.17 17.17 4.96
N ASP A 90 11.34 18.49 4.90
CA ASP A 90 10.47 19.37 4.11
C ASP A 90 10.54 19.03 2.62
N ASN A 91 11.75 18.79 2.10
CA ASN A 91 11.95 18.36 0.71
C ASN A 91 11.30 17.01 0.43
N GLN A 92 11.42 16.05 1.35
CA GLN A 92 10.75 14.75 1.25
C GLN A 92 9.22 14.90 1.21
N LEU A 93 8.64 15.74 2.07
CA LEU A 93 7.19 16.01 2.07
C LEU A 93 6.73 16.71 0.79
N ALA A 94 7.52 17.66 0.28
CA ALA A 94 7.23 18.31 -1.00
C ALA A 94 7.26 17.32 -2.16
N GLN A 95 8.20 16.38 -2.16
CA GLN A 95 8.24 15.30 -3.15
C GLN A 95 7.07 14.33 -2.99
N ALA A 96 6.73 13.94 -1.76
CA ALA A 96 5.60 13.08 -1.46
C ALA A 96 4.27 13.65 -2.00
N GLN A 97 4.05 14.96 -1.89
CA GLN A 97 2.87 15.61 -2.46
C GLN A 97 2.80 15.46 -3.99
N LYS A 98 3.93 15.61 -4.69
CA LYS A 98 3.99 15.42 -6.15
C LYS A 98 3.70 13.96 -6.54
N ASP A 99 4.23 13.01 -5.77
CA ASP A 99 4.02 11.59 -6.02
C ASP A 99 2.57 11.17 -5.73
N LEU A 100 1.92 11.72 -4.71
CA LEU A 100 0.48 11.51 -4.47
C LEU A 100 -0.37 11.94 -5.66
N VAL A 101 -0.04 13.08 -6.28
CA VAL A 101 -0.72 13.57 -7.50
C VAL A 101 -0.49 12.62 -8.67
N LEU A 102 0.76 12.16 -8.89
CA LEU A 102 1.08 11.15 -9.92
C LEU A 102 0.25 9.87 -9.73
N PHE A 103 0.22 9.34 -8.52
CA PHE A 103 -0.51 8.12 -8.20
C PHE A 103 -2.01 8.27 -8.40
N GLN A 104 -2.59 9.39 -7.94
CA GLN A 104 -4.00 9.70 -8.16
C GLN A 104 -4.34 9.75 -9.64
N ARG A 105 -3.50 10.42 -10.44
CA ARG A 105 -3.68 10.52 -11.90
C ARG A 105 -3.63 9.15 -12.58
N ALA A 106 -2.63 8.33 -12.24
CA ALA A 106 -2.49 6.98 -12.78
C ALA A 106 -3.68 6.07 -12.44
N MET A 107 -4.16 6.11 -11.18
CA MET A 107 -5.35 5.36 -10.76
C MET A 107 -6.61 5.82 -11.50
N THR A 108 -6.81 7.14 -11.61
CA THR A 108 -7.98 7.71 -12.30
C THR A 108 -7.99 7.32 -13.77
N ALA A 109 -6.83 7.38 -14.45
CA ALA A 109 -6.71 6.95 -15.84
C ALA A 109 -7.07 5.46 -15.98
N ALA A 110 -6.55 4.61 -15.09
CA ALA A 110 -6.82 3.17 -15.11
C ALA A 110 -8.30 2.84 -14.87
N GLU A 111 -8.97 3.55 -13.96
CA GLU A 111 -10.40 3.40 -13.71
C GLU A 111 -11.24 3.77 -14.94
N LYS A 112 -10.91 4.90 -15.59
CA LYS A 112 -11.59 5.35 -16.82
C LYS A 112 -11.41 4.39 -17.99
N ALA A 113 -10.24 3.75 -18.09
CA ALA A 113 -9.91 2.81 -19.15
C ALA A 113 -10.40 1.37 -18.91
N SER A 114 -10.93 1.07 -17.72
CA SER A 114 -11.31 -0.29 -17.35
C SER A 114 -12.71 -0.66 -17.84
N LEU A 115 -12.89 -1.86 -18.39
CA LEU A 115 -14.23 -2.37 -18.77
C LEU A 115 -15.11 -2.73 -17.56
N ARG A 116 -14.53 -2.77 -16.36
CA ARG A 116 -15.21 -3.13 -15.12
C ARG A 116 -14.85 -2.13 -14.01
N PRO A 117 -15.74 -1.85 -13.06
CA PRO A 117 -15.39 -1.04 -11.90
C PRO A 117 -14.28 -1.69 -11.07
N ILE A 118 -13.09 -1.08 -11.03
CA ILE A 118 -11.92 -1.56 -10.29
C ILE A 118 -11.64 -0.76 -9.01
N ASN A 119 -12.35 0.36 -8.80
CA ASN A 119 -12.20 1.27 -7.66
C ASN A 119 -12.28 0.56 -6.30
N THR A 120 -13.11 -0.48 -6.15
CA THR A 120 -13.20 -1.24 -4.89
C THR A 120 -11.94 -2.06 -4.60
N LEU A 121 -11.22 -2.52 -5.63
CA LEU A 121 -9.91 -3.17 -5.49
C LEU A 121 -8.86 -2.14 -5.04
N GLY A 122 -8.88 -0.97 -5.68
CA GLY A 122 -7.99 0.14 -5.36
C GLY A 122 -8.18 0.62 -3.93
N ALA A 123 -9.42 0.81 -3.49
CA ALA A 123 -9.74 1.22 -2.12
C ALA A 123 -9.25 0.21 -1.07
N ARG A 124 -9.32 -1.12 -1.34
CA ARG A 124 -8.76 -2.14 -0.44
C ARG A 124 -7.24 -2.06 -0.38
N ALA A 125 -6.59 -1.93 -1.52
CA ALA A 125 -5.13 -1.84 -1.59
C ALA A 125 -4.60 -0.56 -0.95
N LEU A 126 -5.29 0.57 -1.15
CA LEU A 126 -5.01 1.85 -0.49
C LEU A 126 -5.06 1.73 1.02
N ARG A 127 -6.14 1.17 1.59
CA ARG A 127 -6.22 0.94 3.03
C ARG A 127 -5.09 0.05 3.54
N LYS A 128 -4.75 -1.01 2.80
CA LYS A 128 -3.61 -1.88 3.13
C LYS A 128 -2.29 -1.10 3.16
N GLY A 129 -2.09 -0.18 2.21
CA GLY A 129 -0.94 0.71 2.16
C GLY A 129 -0.87 1.65 3.36
N MET A 130 -1.98 2.34 3.67
CA MET A 130 -2.08 3.23 4.83
C MET A 130 -1.79 2.50 6.14
N ASN A 131 -2.25 1.26 6.27
CA ASN A 131 -2.08 0.47 7.48
C ASN A 131 -0.61 0.15 7.83
N GLN A 132 0.35 0.34 6.93
CA GLN A 132 1.77 0.25 7.28
C GLN A 132 2.22 1.32 8.27
N TRP A 133 1.49 2.44 8.35
CA TRP A 133 1.71 3.51 9.32
C TRP A 133 0.81 3.41 10.54
N SER A 134 0.17 2.26 10.74
CA SER A 134 -0.56 1.96 11.97
C SER A 134 0.41 1.39 12.99
N PHE A 135 1.01 2.28 13.79
CA PHE A 135 1.77 1.87 14.96
C PHE A 135 0.81 1.44 16.07
N GLY A 136 1.16 0.38 16.80
CA GLY A 136 0.47 0.05 18.05
C GLY A 136 0.69 1.15 19.10
N GLU A 137 -0.27 1.33 20.01
CA GLU A 137 -0.22 2.36 21.07
C GLU A 137 1.02 2.23 21.98
N ASN A 138 1.60 1.03 22.06
CA ASN A 138 2.76 0.72 22.90
C ASN A 138 4.12 1.08 22.28
N ILE A 139 4.17 1.57 21.04
CA ILE A 139 5.44 1.95 20.41
C ILE A 139 5.87 3.33 20.91
N PRO A 140 7.07 3.51 21.48
CA PRO A 140 7.55 4.81 21.96
C PRO A 140 7.58 5.88 20.86
N ALA A 141 7.31 7.15 21.20
CA ALA A 141 7.31 8.26 20.25
C ALA A 141 8.66 8.39 19.50
N ALA A 142 9.79 8.22 20.20
CA ALA A 142 11.12 8.20 19.63
C ALA A 142 11.27 7.17 18.51
N GLN A 143 10.74 5.96 18.72
CA GLN A 143 10.80 4.88 17.73
C GLN A 143 9.91 5.17 16.52
N ARG A 144 8.72 5.74 16.72
CA ARG A 144 7.84 6.16 15.62
C ARG A 144 8.49 7.26 14.78
N ALA A 145 9.11 8.24 15.43
CA ALA A 145 9.84 9.31 14.76
C ALA A 145 11.05 8.78 13.98
N GLN A 146 11.87 7.91 14.57
CA GLN A 146 12.99 7.29 13.87
C GLN A 146 12.56 6.46 12.66
N ALA A 147 11.48 5.68 12.80
CA ALA A 147 10.91 4.94 11.67
C ALA A 147 10.45 5.88 10.56
N TRP A 148 9.80 7.00 10.90
CA TRP A 148 9.38 8.01 9.93
C TRP A 148 10.58 8.71 9.28
N MET A 149 11.61 9.09 10.05
CA MET A 149 12.81 9.76 9.54
C MET A 149 13.61 8.90 8.55
N GLY A 150 13.69 7.59 8.82
CA GLY A 150 14.45 6.65 7.99
C GLY A 150 13.67 6.05 6.83
N TRP A 151 12.38 6.37 6.69
CA TRP A 151 11.55 5.79 5.65
C TRP A 151 11.71 6.52 4.32
N THR A 152 11.61 5.77 3.22
CA THR A 152 11.53 6.31 1.87
C THR A 152 10.52 5.54 1.05
N LEU A 153 9.95 6.22 0.05
CA LEU A 153 9.05 5.61 -0.91
C LEU A 153 9.84 4.63 -1.81
N PRO A 154 9.43 3.36 -1.94
CA PRO A 154 10.07 2.44 -2.87
C PRO A 154 10.03 2.99 -4.29
N ALA A 155 11.20 3.04 -4.96
CA ALA A 155 11.33 3.63 -6.31
C ALA A 155 10.36 3.02 -7.33
N MET A 156 10.01 1.74 -7.17
CA MET A 156 9.05 1.06 -8.04
C MET A 156 7.66 1.70 -8.02
N CYS A 157 7.26 2.38 -6.95
CA CYS A 157 5.97 3.05 -6.89
C CYS A 157 5.84 4.11 -8.00
N GLN A 158 6.88 4.91 -8.23
CA GLN A 158 6.90 5.92 -9.29
C GLN A 158 6.92 5.26 -10.67
N THR A 159 7.78 4.25 -10.88
CA THR A 159 7.89 3.52 -12.14
C THR A 159 6.57 2.85 -12.54
N GLN A 160 5.94 2.14 -11.61
CA GLN A 160 4.68 1.43 -11.86
C GLN A 160 3.51 2.40 -12.07
N ALA A 161 3.50 3.55 -11.39
CA ALA A 161 2.48 4.57 -11.63
C ALA A 161 2.58 5.18 -13.03
N ALA A 162 3.79 5.54 -13.47
CA ALA A 162 4.01 6.06 -14.82
C ALA A 162 3.62 5.04 -15.90
N GLU A 163 3.97 3.76 -15.71
CA GLU A 163 3.63 2.70 -16.66
C GLU A 163 2.13 2.34 -16.63
N LEU A 164 1.49 2.37 -15.46
CA LEU A 164 0.03 2.22 -15.35
C LEU A 164 -0.70 3.34 -16.09
N GLU A 165 -0.31 4.59 -15.86
CA GLU A 165 -0.89 5.76 -16.52
C GLU A 165 -0.76 5.65 -18.04
N LYS A 166 0.45 5.38 -18.54
CA LYS A 166 0.72 5.22 -19.97
C LYS A 166 -0.18 4.16 -20.61
N ARG A 167 -0.26 2.97 -20.01
CA ARG A 167 -1.12 1.87 -20.51
C ARG A 167 -2.59 2.25 -20.47
N ALA A 168 -3.04 2.87 -19.38
CA ALA A 168 -4.42 3.29 -19.21
C ALA A 168 -4.84 4.34 -20.24
N VAL A 169 -3.99 5.33 -20.54
CA VAL A 169 -4.25 6.34 -21.57
C VAL A 169 -4.38 5.70 -22.96
N LEU A 170 -3.50 4.76 -23.30
CA LEU A 170 -3.57 4.04 -24.58
C LEU A 170 -4.85 3.19 -24.70
N MET A 171 -5.24 2.50 -23.65
CA MET A 171 -6.49 1.72 -23.62
C MET A 171 -7.73 2.62 -23.64
N GLY A 172 -7.72 3.72 -22.89
CA GLY A 172 -8.83 4.67 -22.82
C GLY A 172 -9.11 5.37 -24.14
N ALA A 173 -8.07 5.60 -24.97
CA ALA A 173 -8.24 6.08 -26.34
C ALA A 173 -8.98 5.08 -27.24
N SER A 174 -8.95 3.79 -26.89
CA SER A 174 -9.58 2.71 -27.66
C SER A 174 -10.96 2.29 -27.11
N PHE A 175 -11.19 2.45 -25.80
CA PHE A 175 -12.37 1.92 -25.09
C PHE A 175 -12.98 2.97 -24.14
N GLN A 176 -13.57 4.05 -24.65
CA GLN A 176 -14.23 5.10 -23.84
C GLN A 176 -15.49 4.60 -23.08
N VAL A 177 -15.33 3.62 -22.20
CA VAL A 177 -16.42 2.86 -21.57
C VAL A 177 -16.88 3.49 -20.25
N ASN A 178 -16.03 4.30 -19.59
CA ASN A 178 -16.38 5.05 -18.36
C ASN A 178 -16.01 6.54 -18.47
N ALA A 179 -16.23 7.19 -19.61
CA ALA A 179 -16.07 8.64 -19.73
C ALA A 179 -17.20 9.35 -18.96
N ASP A 180 -16.86 10.46 -18.28
CA ASP A 180 -17.87 11.33 -17.65
C ASP A 180 -18.86 11.81 -18.73
N PRO A 181 -20.19 11.80 -18.50
CA PRO A 181 -21.20 12.11 -19.52
C PRO A 181 -21.16 13.55 -20.05
N VAL A 182 -20.24 14.38 -19.57
CA VAL A 182 -20.12 15.81 -19.94
C VAL A 182 -19.42 16.01 -21.28
N THR A 183 -18.78 15.00 -21.87
CA THR A 183 -18.08 15.12 -23.17
C THR A 183 -18.82 14.44 -24.33
N ALA A 184 -20.03 13.93 -24.11
CA ALA A 184 -20.88 13.40 -25.17
C ALA A 184 -21.86 14.48 -25.67
N GLU A 185 -21.34 15.64 -26.12
CA GLU A 185 -22.16 16.58 -26.88
C GLU A 185 -22.18 16.15 -28.34
N ALA A 186 -23.39 15.76 -28.77
CA ALA A 186 -23.69 15.15 -30.06
C ALA A 186 -23.29 16.05 -31.24
N PRO A 187 -22.90 15.47 -32.41
CA PRO A 187 -22.74 16.26 -33.62
C PRO A 187 -24.10 16.83 -34.01
N ALA A 188 -24.21 18.17 -33.98
CA ALA A 188 -25.35 18.89 -34.52
C ALA A 188 -25.57 18.47 -35.97
N SER A 189 -26.74 17.91 -36.23
CA SER A 189 -27.18 17.48 -37.55
C SER A 189 -27.32 18.72 -38.44
N ALA A 190 -26.36 18.96 -39.33
CA ALA A 190 -26.56 19.82 -40.47
C ALA A 190 -27.40 19.04 -41.49
N THR A 191 -28.59 19.56 -41.83
CA THR A 191 -29.48 19.07 -42.90
C THR A 191 -29.72 20.26 -43.85
N PRO A 192 -29.78 20.04 -45.18
CA PRO A 192 -29.37 20.99 -46.20
C PRO A 192 -30.32 22.18 -46.42
#